data_AF-A0A235F9C6-F1
#
_entry.id   AF-A0A235F9C6-F1
#
_cell.length_a   1.000
_cell.length_b   1.000
_cell.length_c   1.000
_cell.angle_alpha   90.00
_cell.angle_beta   90.00
_cell.angle_gamma   90.00
#
_symmetry.space_group_name_H-M   'P 1'
#
loop_
_entity.id
_entity.type
_entity.pdbx_description
1 polymer ?
#
loop_
_entity_poly.entity_id
_entity_poly.type
_entity_poly.pdbx_seq_one_letter_code
_entity_poly.pdbx_strand_id
1 'polypeptide(L)'
;MPCSADLLPYILYRIKKCRVLRQNEISFPVFPNEQLLEYVCLVDSLAKKHYLYLLFFCKGLLKRSLSEQILLRYNITVNNLKENCNLNLFKRLLHSLYSPESIAKLRFTGVGSAILYVFLLMLLSTLPSAIMLGQSFSSAVSGFEESMKDNLPSFKLENGVLQSPEKKPVVTEGDGFYFIFDPHDQISQDKTREYDDVISFDSDRAVVRSNGSEDAVTYTSLGADNLTKEDLLSALQSFDGMLPILLPVLYVISYILIAGAAFTGVSLLAVIGLGMKNSLRRRLQYKQLWVMSIYSITLPVAFFTVMSLLKTSVPFSFFIFTGVSMIMLYLSIKEVPQQK
;
A
#
# COMPACT_ATOMS: atom_id res chain seq x y z
N MET A 1 27.56 49.08 6.65
CA MET A 1 26.37 49.72 7.26
C MET A 1 25.99 48.94 8.51
N PRO A 2 25.59 49.63 9.59
CA PRO A 2 26.21 49.49 10.90
C PRO A 2 25.41 48.64 11.92
N CYS A 3 26.11 48.21 12.98
CA CYS A 3 25.75 48.23 14.41
C CYS A 3 24.27 48.43 14.78
N SER A 4 23.68 47.78 15.79
CA SER A 4 24.25 47.31 17.05
C SER A 4 23.13 46.83 18.01
N ALA A 5 23.54 46.17 19.08
CA ALA A 5 23.09 46.41 20.47
C ALA A 5 21.91 45.66 21.11
N ASP A 6 21.03 44.93 20.41
CA ASP A 6 19.80 44.46 21.10
C ASP A 6 19.82 43.04 21.70
N LEU A 7 20.80 42.18 21.38
CA LEU A 7 20.82 40.82 21.97
C LEU A 7 21.57 40.72 23.31
N LEU A 8 22.51 41.64 23.58
CA LEU A 8 23.30 41.61 24.81
C LEU A 8 22.46 41.88 26.08
N PRO A 9 21.48 42.81 26.07
CA PRO A 9 20.58 43.02 27.20
C PRO A 9 19.69 41.80 27.50
N TYR A 10 19.21 41.10 26.46
CA TYR A 10 18.33 39.93 26.62
C TYR A 10 19.05 38.73 27.26
N ILE A 11 20.32 38.53 26.87
CA ILE A 11 21.18 37.50 27.43
C ILE A 11 21.58 37.86 28.87
N LEU A 12 21.92 39.12 29.15
CA LEU A 12 22.25 39.58 30.51
C LEU A 12 21.03 39.57 31.46
N TYR A 13 19.82 39.83 30.96
CA TYR A 13 18.57 39.73 31.74
C TYR A 13 18.29 38.28 32.19
N ARG A 14 18.47 37.30 31.29
CA ARG A 14 18.38 35.87 31.64
C ARG A 14 19.45 35.45 32.65
N ILE A 15 20.67 35.96 32.53
CA ILE A 15 21.79 35.65 33.45
C ILE A 15 21.55 36.27 34.84
N LYS A 16 21.02 37.49 34.94
CA LYS A 16 20.64 38.09 36.23
C LYS A 16 19.49 37.34 36.92
N LYS A 17 18.51 36.82 36.16
CA LYS A 17 17.43 35.98 36.72
C LYS A 17 17.96 34.66 37.30
N CYS A 18 19.02 34.09 36.74
CA CYS A 18 19.74 32.95 37.33
C CYS A 18 20.54 33.29 38.59
N ARG A 19 20.94 34.55 38.82
CA ARG A 19 21.65 34.96 40.05
C ARG A 19 20.69 35.13 41.24
N VAL A 20 19.43 35.48 41.00
CA VAL A 20 18.39 35.63 42.05
C VAL A 20 17.89 34.28 42.59
N LEU A 21 18.03 33.20 41.84
CA LEU A 21 17.67 31.84 42.29
C LEU A 21 18.73 31.19 43.22
N ARG A 22 19.75 31.93 43.67
CA ARG A 22 20.87 31.41 44.46
C ARG A 22 20.70 31.55 45.98
N GLN A 23 19.55 32.04 46.48
CA GLN A 23 19.38 32.28 47.92
C GLN A 23 18.33 31.42 48.63
N ASN A 24 17.60 30.56 47.94
CA ASN A 24 16.74 29.57 48.60
C ASN A 24 17.14 28.17 48.14
N GLU A 25 17.47 27.30 49.10
CA GLU A 25 17.59 25.85 48.89
C GLU A 25 16.32 25.33 48.23
N ILE A 26 16.38 25.03 46.93
CA ILE A 26 15.27 24.39 46.23
C ILE A 26 15.85 23.35 45.27
N SER A 27 15.34 22.14 45.41
CA SER A 27 15.49 20.96 44.57
C SER A 27 15.59 21.26 43.08
N PHE A 28 16.50 20.55 42.39
CA PHE A 28 16.58 20.56 40.93
C PHE A 28 15.22 20.14 40.33
N PRO A 29 14.61 20.95 39.45
CA PRO A 29 13.43 20.50 38.73
C PRO A 29 13.88 19.45 37.70
N VAL A 30 13.31 18.24 37.82
CA VAL A 30 13.38 17.21 36.78
C VAL A 30 12.63 17.76 35.58
N PHE A 31 13.35 18.25 34.57
CA PHE A 31 12.73 18.65 33.31
C PHE A 31 12.29 17.39 32.55
N PRO A 32 11.03 17.28 32.11
CA PRO A 32 10.58 16.14 31.31
C PRO A 32 11.31 16.14 29.96
N ASN A 33 11.75 14.95 29.52
CA ASN A 33 12.58 14.69 28.33
C ASN A 33 12.11 15.37 27.03
N GLU A 34 10.86 15.82 26.94
CA GLU A 34 10.26 16.43 25.75
C GLU A 34 10.71 17.89 25.49
N GLN A 35 11.04 18.68 26.51
CA GLN A 35 11.56 20.04 26.29
C GLN A 35 12.97 20.04 25.67
N LEU A 36 13.71 18.93 25.81
CA LEU A 36 15.00 18.72 25.18
C LEU A 36 14.88 18.50 23.65
N LEU A 37 13.81 17.85 23.16
CA LEU A 37 13.63 17.61 21.72
C LEU A 37 13.43 18.90 20.92
N GLU A 38 12.59 19.79 21.44
CA GLU A 38 12.24 21.06 20.79
C GLU A 38 13.45 22.01 20.74
N TYR A 39 14.27 22.00 21.79
CA TYR A 39 15.53 22.75 21.84
C TYR A 39 16.61 22.15 20.92
N VAL A 40 16.77 20.82 20.85
CA VAL A 40 17.81 20.18 20.04
C VAL A 40 17.57 20.39 18.54
N CYS A 41 16.33 20.33 18.06
CA CYS A 41 16.00 20.60 16.66
C CYS A 41 16.16 22.09 16.27
N LEU A 42 15.87 23.02 17.20
CA LEU A 42 16.06 24.46 16.98
C LEU A 42 17.54 24.85 17.02
N VAL A 43 18.33 24.19 17.88
CA VAL A 43 19.78 24.40 18.02
C VAL A 43 20.52 23.89 16.78
N ASP A 44 20.11 22.81 16.12
CA ASP A 44 20.75 22.34 14.88
C ASP A 44 20.66 23.36 13.71
N SER A 45 19.64 24.23 13.71
CA SER A 45 19.52 25.36 12.76
C SER A 45 20.45 26.54 13.11
N LEU A 46 20.75 26.74 14.41
CA LEU A 46 21.59 27.83 14.93
C LEU A 46 23.07 27.43 15.14
N ALA A 47 23.39 26.14 15.22
CA ALA A 47 24.66 25.61 15.70
C ALA A 47 25.77 25.48 14.66
N LYS A 48 25.68 26.17 13.51
CA LYS A 48 26.77 26.16 12.51
C LYS A 48 27.88 27.19 12.73
N LYS A 49 27.83 28.04 13.79
CA LYS A 49 28.88 29.08 13.94
C LYS A 49 29.36 29.49 15.36
N HIS A 50 28.70 29.16 16.47
CA HIS A 50 29.01 29.81 17.78
C HIS A 50 29.18 28.92 19.03
N TYR A 51 29.26 27.59 18.90
CA TYR A 51 29.31 26.71 20.10
C TYR A 51 30.70 26.57 20.76
N LEU A 52 31.79 26.88 20.05
CA LEU A 52 33.15 26.75 20.61
C LEU A 52 33.44 27.74 21.76
N TYR A 53 32.83 28.92 21.74
CA TYR A 53 33.10 29.98 22.72
C TYR A 53 32.43 29.75 24.08
N LEU A 54 31.22 29.17 24.11
CA LEU A 54 30.51 28.84 25.35
C LEU A 54 31.14 27.66 26.10
N LEU A 55 31.73 26.71 25.37
CA LEU A 55 32.42 25.55 25.94
C LEU A 55 33.75 25.94 26.63
N PHE A 56 34.44 26.98 26.15
CA PHE A 56 35.65 27.47 26.81
C PHE A 56 35.37 28.22 28.12
N PHE A 57 34.26 28.98 28.19
CA PHE A 57 33.91 29.75 29.39
C PHE A 57 33.40 28.87 30.54
N CYS A 58 32.75 27.74 30.25
CA CYS A 58 32.27 26.80 31.27
C CYS A 58 33.34 25.80 31.78
N LYS A 59 34.47 25.66 31.09
CA LYS A 59 35.56 24.74 31.50
C LYS A 59 36.25 25.12 32.82
N GLY A 60 36.04 26.34 33.32
CA GLY A 60 36.61 26.81 34.58
C GLY A 60 35.80 26.51 35.85
N LEU A 61 34.55 26.03 35.75
CA LEU A 61 33.61 26.04 36.89
C LEU A 61 32.84 24.73 37.16
N LEU A 62 33.03 23.66 36.38
CA LEU A 62 32.39 22.36 36.63
C LEU A 62 33.44 21.28 36.94
N LYS A 63 33.25 20.56 38.06
CA LYS A 63 33.96 19.31 38.36
C LYS A 63 33.89 18.40 37.13
N ARG A 64 35.05 17.97 36.62
CA ARG A 64 35.25 17.17 35.39
C ARG A 64 34.20 16.05 35.22
N SER A 65 33.87 15.33 36.29
CA SER A 65 32.94 14.19 36.22
C SER A 65 31.47 14.54 35.92
N LEU A 66 30.99 15.71 36.35
CA LEU A 66 29.59 16.11 36.11
C LEU A 66 29.40 16.56 34.65
N SER A 67 30.43 17.22 34.08
CA SER A 67 30.43 17.64 32.69
C SER A 67 30.45 16.45 31.72
N GLU A 68 31.20 15.39 32.05
CA GLU A 68 31.27 14.17 31.25
C GLU A 68 29.96 13.38 31.29
N GLN A 69 29.31 13.26 32.45
CA GLN A 69 28.01 12.59 32.54
C GLN A 69 26.90 13.31 31.77
N ILE A 70 26.87 14.64 31.79
CA ILE A 70 25.89 15.42 31.04
C ILE A 70 26.12 15.27 29.52
N LEU A 71 27.39 15.31 29.07
CA LEU A 71 27.75 15.10 27.66
C LEU A 71 27.44 13.68 27.19
N LEU A 72 27.66 12.66 28.03
CA LEU A 72 27.30 11.26 27.74
C LEU A 72 25.79 11.10 27.63
N ARG A 73 25.01 11.65 28.58
CA ARG A 73 23.55 11.59 28.54
C ARG A 73 22.97 12.34 27.33
N TYR A 74 23.56 13.49 26.99
CA TYR A 74 23.19 14.24 25.80
C TYR A 74 23.50 13.46 24.51
N ASN A 75 24.71 12.92 24.36
CA ASN A 75 25.08 12.12 23.19
C ASN A 75 24.25 10.84 23.05
N ILE A 76 23.94 10.15 24.15
CA ILE A 76 23.05 8.97 24.12
C ILE A 76 21.64 9.38 23.68
N THR A 77 21.11 10.49 24.19
CA THR A 77 19.77 10.96 23.84
C THR A 77 19.71 11.43 22.38
N VAL A 78 20.73 12.15 21.91
CA VAL A 78 20.85 12.59 20.51
C VAL A 78 21.04 11.41 19.59
N ASN A 79 21.87 10.41 19.94
CA ASN A 79 22.02 9.20 19.13
C ASN A 79 20.74 8.37 19.07
N ASN A 80 20.02 8.20 20.18
CA ASN A 80 18.72 7.52 20.20
C ASN A 80 17.65 8.29 19.38
N LEU A 81 17.72 9.62 19.33
CA LEU A 81 16.85 10.43 18.47
C LEU A 81 17.25 10.31 16.98
N LYS A 82 18.55 10.24 16.70
CA LYS A 82 19.10 10.04 15.35
C LYS A 82 18.78 8.65 14.81
N GLU A 83 18.82 7.63 15.66
CA GLU A 83 18.44 6.25 15.34
C GLU A 83 16.94 6.14 15.01
N ASN A 84 16.09 6.87 15.75
CA ASN A 84 14.65 6.97 15.45
C ASN A 84 14.35 7.77 14.17
N CYS A 85 15.19 8.74 13.80
CA CYS A 85 15.07 9.48 12.54
C CYS A 85 15.55 8.65 11.33
N ASN A 86 16.46 7.71 11.56
CA ASN A 86 17.08 6.86 10.55
C ASN A 86 16.69 5.38 10.69
N LEU A 87 15.41 5.12 10.97
CA LEU A 87 14.88 3.76 10.90
C LEU A 87 14.93 3.26 9.45
N ASN A 88 15.58 2.11 9.24
CA ASN A 88 15.49 1.35 7.98
C ASN A 88 14.02 1.18 7.58
N LEU A 89 13.73 1.25 6.28
CA LEU A 89 12.36 1.19 5.76
C LEU A 89 11.58 -0.06 6.24
N PHE A 90 12.25 -1.20 6.38
CA PHE A 90 11.69 -2.42 6.98
C PHE A 90 11.34 -2.28 8.47
N LYS A 91 12.17 -1.58 9.26
CA LYS A 91 11.83 -1.29 10.66
C LYS A 91 10.58 -0.42 10.76
N ARG A 92 10.44 0.57 9.85
CA ARG A 92 9.24 1.41 9.77
C ARG A 92 8.00 0.59 9.43
N LEU A 93 8.12 -0.37 8.51
CA LEU A 93 7.05 -1.30 8.18
C LEU A 93 6.62 -2.12 9.39
N LEU A 94 7.58 -2.77 10.07
CA LEU A 94 7.29 -3.60 11.25
C LEU A 94 6.65 -2.81 12.40
N HIS A 95 7.19 -1.64 12.75
CA HIS A 95 6.63 -0.83 13.83
C HIS A 95 5.24 -0.25 13.49
N SER A 96 4.98 0.08 12.22
CA SER A 96 3.68 0.61 11.78
C SER A 96 2.57 -0.43 11.80
N LEU A 97 2.89 -1.73 11.87
CA LEU A 97 1.88 -2.79 12.00
C LEU A 97 1.15 -2.74 13.35
N TYR A 98 1.82 -2.37 14.44
CA TYR A 98 1.27 -2.57 15.79
C TYR A 98 1.39 -1.39 16.75
N SER A 99 2.18 -0.36 16.43
CA SER A 99 2.48 0.72 17.39
C SER A 99 1.98 2.08 16.90
N PRO A 100 0.78 2.52 17.35
CA PRO A 100 0.30 3.88 17.11
C PRO A 100 1.27 4.97 17.58
N GLU A 101 2.01 4.72 18.67
CA GLU A 101 3.05 5.63 19.15
C GLU A 101 4.19 5.79 18.13
N SER A 102 4.61 4.70 17.49
CA SER A 102 5.62 4.73 16.43
C SER A 102 5.13 5.52 15.22
N ILE A 103 3.87 5.32 14.80
CA ILE A 103 3.23 6.10 13.74
C ILE A 103 3.20 7.59 14.10
N ALA A 104 2.90 7.93 15.36
CA ALA A 104 2.91 9.30 15.85
C ALA A 104 4.30 9.95 15.73
N LYS A 105 5.38 9.21 15.98
CA LYS A 105 6.77 9.69 15.81
C LYS A 105 7.13 9.88 14.34
N LEU A 106 6.62 9.03 13.45
CA LEU A 106 6.86 9.11 12.01
C LEU A 106 6.26 10.35 11.33
N ARG A 107 5.40 11.13 12.02
CA ARG A 107 4.83 12.39 11.52
C ARG A 107 5.87 13.43 11.07
N PHE A 108 7.10 13.32 11.55
CA PHE A 108 8.21 14.20 11.21
C PHE A 108 9.00 13.74 9.98
N THR A 109 8.68 12.58 9.41
CA THR A 109 9.32 12.11 8.18
C THR A 109 8.98 12.98 6.98
N GLY A 110 9.91 13.05 6.02
CA GLY A 110 9.69 13.79 4.78
C GLY A 110 8.65 13.12 3.89
N VAL A 111 7.83 13.92 3.20
CA VAL A 111 6.74 13.44 2.33
C VAL A 111 7.25 12.45 1.28
N GLY A 112 8.40 12.73 0.64
CA GLY A 112 9.01 11.83 -0.35
C GLY A 112 9.37 10.45 0.22
N SER A 113 9.82 10.38 1.47
CA SER A 113 10.10 9.10 2.14
C SER A 113 8.82 8.33 2.46
N ALA A 114 7.74 9.03 2.80
CA ALA A 114 6.42 8.41 3.00
C ALA A 114 5.80 7.94 1.68
N ILE A 115 5.95 8.70 0.60
CA ILE A 115 5.55 8.31 -0.77
C ILE A 115 6.25 7.01 -1.18
N LEU A 116 7.58 6.98 -1.07
CA LEU A 116 8.37 5.78 -1.38
C LEU A 116 7.91 4.57 -0.55
N TYR A 117 7.60 4.81 0.74
CA TYR A 117 7.07 3.77 1.62
C TYR A 117 5.74 3.20 1.11
N VAL A 118 4.77 4.03 0.71
CA VAL A 118 3.50 3.55 0.13
C VAL A 118 3.76 2.73 -1.12
N PHE A 119 4.59 3.21 -2.05
CA PHE A 119 4.91 2.46 -3.27
C PHE A 119 5.47 1.06 -2.97
N LEU A 120 6.38 0.97 -2.00
CA LEU A 120 6.96 -0.31 -1.58
C LEU A 120 5.94 -1.19 -0.85
N LEU A 121 5.10 -0.61 0.00
CA LEU A 121 4.02 -1.33 0.68
C LEU A 121 3.04 -1.92 -0.34
N MET A 122 2.59 -1.13 -1.31
CA MET A 122 1.68 -1.58 -2.37
C MET A 122 2.33 -2.59 -3.31
N LEU A 123 3.64 -2.47 -3.58
CA LEU A 123 4.37 -3.42 -4.41
C LEU A 123 4.34 -4.79 -3.73
N LEU A 124 4.75 -4.86 -2.46
CA LEU A 124 4.78 -6.10 -1.69
C LEU A 124 3.38 -6.70 -1.50
N SER A 125 2.36 -5.86 -1.28
CA SER A 125 0.99 -6.35 -1.05
C SER A 125 0.31 -6.91 -2.28
N THR A 126 0.70 -6.46 -3.49
CA THR A 126 0.06 -6.88 -4.75
C THR A 126 0.72 -8.09 -5.40
N LEU A 127 1.93 -8.47 -4.97
CA LEU A 127 2.64 -9.63 -5.52
C LEU A 127 1.85 -10.95 -5.42
N PRO A 128 1.23 -11.32 -4.28
CA PRO A 128 0.48 -12.56 -4.18
C PRO A 128 -0.66 -12.64 -5.20
N SER A 129 -1.44 -11.56 -5.32
CA SER A 129 -2.55 -11.48 -6.24
C SER A 129 -2.09 -11.53 -7.70
N ALA A 130 -0.94 -10.93 -8.02
CA ALA A 130 -0.35 -10.99 -9.36
C ALA A 130 0.08 -12.41 -9.74
N ILE A 131 0.70 -13.15 -8.81
CA ILE A 131 1.09 -14.56 -9.03
C ILE A 131 -0.14 -15.42 -9.23
N MET A 132 -1.16 -15.25 -8.37
CA MET A 132 -2.42 -15.99 -8.50
C MET A 132 -3.10 -15.71 -9.85
N LEU A 133 -3.18 -14.43 -10.25
CA LEU A 133 -3.77 -14.05 -11.53
C LEU A 133 -3.01 -14.67 -12.72
N GLY A 134 -1.68 -14.63 -12.68
CA GLY A 134 -0.84 -15.25 -13.71
C GLY A 134 -1.05 -16.76 -13.80
N GLN A 135 -1.13 -17.45 -12.65
CA GLN A 135 -1.43 -18.89 -12.59
C GLN A 135 -2.82 -19.20 -13.13
N SER A 136 -3.85 -18.47 -12.68
CA SER A 136 -5.22 -18.65 -13.16
C SER A 136 -5.33 -18.44 -14.67
N PHE A 137 -4.65 -17.42 -15.21
CA PHE A 137 -4.67 -17.15 -16.64
C PHE A 137 -3.94 -18.22 -17.45
N SER A 138 -2.75 -18.64 -16.99
CA SER A 138 -2.01 -19.72 -17.63
C SER A 138 -2.79 -21.04 -17.60
N SER A 139 -3.36 -21.42 -16.45
CA SER A 139 -4.20 -22.61 -16.35
C SER A 139 -5.43 -22.55 -17.27
N ALA A 140 -6.07 -21.37 -17.39
CA ALA A 140 -7.20 -21.19 -18.30
C ALA A 140 -6.79 -21.37 -19.77
N VAL A 141 -5.67 -20.79 -20.20
CA VAL A 141 -5.16 -20.94 -21.57
C VAL A 141 -4.79 -22.40 -21.86
N SER A 142 -4.05 -23.06 -20.96
CA SER A 142 -3.66 -24.46 -21.13
C SER A 142 -4.86 -25.42 -21.14
N GLY A 143 -5.82 -25.22 -20.22
CA GLY A 143 -7.02 -26.06 -20.16
C GLY A 143 -7.92 -25.87 -21.40
N PHE A 144 -7.98 -24.66 -21.94
CA PHE A 144 -8.66 -24.39 -23.21
C PHE A 144 -7.93 -25.04 -24.39
N GLU A 145 -6.59 -24.94 -24.45
CA GLU A 145 -5.81 -25.60 -25.51
C GLU A 145 -5.97 -27.13 -25.50
N GLU A 146 -5.92 -27.76 -24.33
CA GLU A 146 -6.14 -29.20 -24.16
C GLU A 146 -7.55 -29.61 -24.59
N SER A 147 -8.58 -28.87 -24.14
CA SER A 147 -9.97 -29.12 -24.54
C SER A 147 -10.16 -28.97 -26.05
N MET A 148 -9.53 -27.97 -26.65
CA MET A 148 -9.56 -27.77 -28.10
C MET A 148 -8.82 -28.89 -28.85
N LYS A 149 -7.65 -29.32 -28.40
CA LYS A 149 -6.88 -30.39 -29.07
C LYS A 149 -7.58 -31.75 -28.99
N ASP A 150 -7.92 -32.17 -27.78
CA ASP A 150 -8.24 -33.58 -27.50
C ASP A 150 -9.75 -33.86 -27.43
N ASN A 151 -10.57 -32.85 -27.11
CA ASN A 151 -11.99 -33.06 -26.82
C ASN A 151 -12.94 -32.49 -27.87
N LEU A 152 -12.57 -31.43 -28.60
CA LEU A 152 -13.42 -30.87 -29.66
C LEU A 152 -13.21 -31.56 -31.02
N PRO A 153 -14.29 -31.86 -31.78
CA PRO A 153 -14.17 -32.35 -33.14
C PRO A 153 -13.64 -31.25 -34.08
N SER A 154 -13.21 -31.64 -35.29
CA SER A 154 -12.83 -30.67 -36.33
C SER A 154 -14.02 -29.79 -36.71
N PHE A 155 -13.80 -28.49 -36.86
CA PHE A 155 -14.84 -27.54 -37.30
C PHE A 155 -14.25 -26.49 -38.24
N LYS A 156 -15.14 -25.85 -39.00
CA LYS A 156 -14.86 -24.69 -39.83
C LYS A 156 -15.95 -23.64 -39.63
N LEU A 157 -15.55 -22.41 -39.40
CA LEU A 157 -16.44 -21.26 -39.47
C LEU A 157 -16.42 -20.75 -40.91
N GLU A 158 -17.58 -20.67 -41.55
CA GLU A 158 -17.75 -20.04 -42.87
C GLU A 158 -18.96 -19.10 -42.82
N ASN A 159 -18.74 -17.82 -43.15
CA ASN A 159 -19.75 -16.76 -43.10
C ASN A 159 -20.43 -16.63 -41.72
N GLY A 160 -19.67 -16.82 -40.64
CA GLY A 160 -20.18 -16.73 -39.27
C GLY A 160 -21.00 -17.93 -38.81
N VAL A 161 -21.00 -19.05 -39.56
CA VAL A 161 -21.71 -20.28 -39.20
C VAL A 161 -20.71 -21.42 -38.97
N LEU A 162 -20.90 -22.14 -37.87
CA LEU A 162 -20.10 -23.28 -37.46
C LEU A 162 -20.50 -24.53 -38.24
N GLN A 163 -19.59 -25.02 -39.09
CA GLN A 163 -19.72 -26.27 -39.82
C GLN A 163 -18.89 -27.37 -39.16
N SER A 164 -19.52 -28.52 -38.91
CA SER A 164 -18.84 -29.70 -38.38
C SER A 164 -19.45 -30.99 -38.96
N PRO A 165 -18.66 -32.05 -39.16
CA PRO A 165 -19.19 -33.37 -39.53
C PRO A 165 -20.03 -34.01 -38.40
N GLU A 166 -19.92 -33.51 -37.17
CA GLU A 166 -20.67 -34.03 -36.03
C GLU A 166 -22.14 -33.59 -36.05
N LYS A 167 -23.04 -34.59 -36.00
CA LYS A 167 -24.50 -34.38 -36.02
C LYS A 167 -25.13 -34.31 -34.64
N LYS A 168 -24.39 -34.61 -33.58
CA LYS A 168 -24.87 -34.61 -32.20
C LYS A 168 -24.02 -33.64 -31.39
N PRO A 169 -24.60 -33.01 -30.36
CA PRO A 169 -23.84 -32.14 -29.48
C PRO A 169 -22.81 -32.97 -28.68
N VAL A 170 -21.62 -32.42 -28.54
CA VAL A 170 -20.53 -32.99 -27.72
C VAL A 170 -20.45 -32.16 -26.45
N VAL A 171 -20.50 -32.83 -25.29
CA VAL A 171 -20.33 -32.19 -23.99
C VAL A 171 -19.09 -32.79 -23.34
N THR A 172 -18.16 -31.94 -22.96
CA THR A 172 -16.91 -32.33 -22.31
C THR A 172 -16.73 -31.53 -21.03
N GLU A 173 -16.32 -32.22 -19.98
CA GLU A 173 -15.93 -31.59 -18.72
C GLU A 173 -14.44 -31.21 -18.81
N GLY A 174 -14.15 -29.92 -18.63
CA GLY A 174 -12.81 -29.40 -18.42
C GLY A 174 -12.57 -29.08 -16.95
N ASP A 175 -11.39 -28.55 -16.62
CA ASP A 175 -10.99 -28.23 -15.24
C ASP A 175 -11.79 -27.01 -14.71
N GLY A 176 -12.99 -27.27 -14.19
CA GLY A 176 -13.91 -26.28 -13.62
C GLY A 176 -14.93 -25.66 -14.58
N PHE A 177 -14.99 -26.09 -15.85
CA PHE A 177 -15.94 -25.59 -16.86
C PHE A 177 -16.48 -26.74 -17.71
N TYR A 178 -17.72 -26.66 -18.17
CA TYR A 178 -18.25 -27.55 -19.20
C TYR A 178 -18.12 -26.93 -20.59
N PHE A 179 -17.49 -27.65 -21.51
CA PHE A 179 -17.44 -27.31 -22.93
C PHE A 179 -18.59 -28.00 -23.66
N ILE A 180 -19.40 -27.22 -24.35
CA ILE A 180 -20.51 -27.73 -25.15
C ILE A 180 -20.27 -27.34 -26.60
N PHE A 181 -20.26 -28.31 -27.49
CA PHE A 181 -20.12 -28.10 -28.92
C PHE A 181 -21.42 -28.53 -29.60
N ASP A 182 -22.22 -27.57 -30.05
CA ASP A 182 -23.55 -27.78 -30.63
C ASP A 182 -23.74 -26.98 -31.93
N PRO A 183 -23.13 -27.43 -33.04
CA PRO A 183 -23.19 -26.72 -34.32
C PRO A 183 -24.59 -26.67 -34.96
N HIS A 184 -25.57 -27.38 -34.43
CA HIS A 184 -26.94 -27.47 -34.97
C HIS A 184 -28.02 -27.01 -33.98
N ASP A 185 -27.63 -26.37 -32.87
CA ASP A 185 -28.52 -25.87 -31.81
C ASP A 185 -29.55 -26.90 -31.31
N GLN A 186 -29.10 -28.15 -31.11
CA GLN A 186 -29.95 -29.26 -30.67
C GLN A 186 -30.21 -29.26 -29.16
N ILE A 187 -29.36 -28.59 -28.37
CA ILE A 187 -29.53 -28.39 -26.93
C ILE A 187 -30.27 -27.07 -26.71
N SER A 188 -31.51 -27.17 -26.22
CA SER A 188 -32.25 -26.00 -25.75
C SER A 188 -31.49 -25.33 -24.58
N GLN A 189 -31.41 -24.00 -24.61
CA GLN A 189 -30.74 -23.17 -23.59
C GLN A 189 -31.16 -23.49 -22.15
N ASP A 190 -32.36 -24.04 -21.94
CA ASP A 190 -32.86 -24.46 -20.63
C ASP A 190 -32.12 -25.67 -20.02
N LYS A 191 -31.58 -26.59 -20.84
CA LYS A 191 -30.76 -27.72 -20.36
C LYS A 191 -29.33 -27.30 -20.03
N THR A 192 -28.85 -26.26 -20.69
CA THR A 192 -27.54 -25.65 -20.45
C THR A 192 -27.48 -24.91 -19.10
N ARG A 193 -28.65 -24.62 -18.47
CA ARG A 193 -28.76 -24.03 -17.13
C ARG A 193 -28.48 -25.02 -15.99
N GLU A 194 -28.32 -26.29 -16.29
CA GLU A 194 -27.99 -27.32 -15.28
C GLU A 194 -26.50 -27.27 -14.86
N TYR A 195 -25.69 -26.50 -15.59
CA TYR A 195 -24.27 -26.30 -15.37
C TYR A 195 -23.99 -24.82 -15.04
N ASP A 196 -23.29 -24.57 -13.93
CA ASP A 196 -23.04 -23.21 -13.42
C ASP A 196 -22.01 -22.42 -14.26
N ASP A 197 -20.97 -23.11 -14.75
CA ASP A 197 -19.88 -22.54 -15.54
C ASP A 197 -19.74 -23.32 -16.88
N VAL A 198 -20.15 -22.69 -17.99
CA VAL A 198 -20.24 -23.31 -19.32
C VAL A 198 -19.65 -22.41 -20.39
N ILE A 199 -18.92 -23.01 -21.33
CA ILE A 199 -18.55 -22.41 -22.60
C ILE A 199 -19.20 -23.23 -23.71
N SER A 200 -20.18 -22.67 -24.41
CA SER A 200 -20.82 -23.32 -25.57
C SER A 200 -20.39 -22.69 -26.90
N PHE A 201 -20.20 -23.54 -27.89
CA PHE A 201 -20.03 -23.21 -29.29
C PHE A 201 -21.31 -23.61 -30.01
N ASP A 202 -22.19 -22.64 -30.23
CA ASP A 202 -23.48 -22.79 -30.91
C ASP A 202 -23.29 -22.62 -32.43
N SER A 203 -24.36 -22.69 -33.22
CA SER A 203 -24.29 -22.57 -34.67
C SER A 203 -23.70 -21.24 -35.18
N ASP A 204 -24.01 -20.12 -34.53
CA ASP A 204 -23.64 -18.76 -34.98
C ASP A 204 -22.90 -17.91 -33.93
N ARG A 205 -22.74 -18.42 -32.71
CA ARG A 205 -22.20 -17.68 -31.57
C ARG A 205 -21.48 -18.58 -30.57
N ALA A 206 -20.57 -17.99 -29.82
CA ALA A 206 -20.07 -18.57 -28.58
C ALA A 206 -20.85 -17.99 -27.40
N VAL A 207 -21.21 -18.83 -26.43
CA VAL A 207 -21.88 -18.41 -25.19
C VAL A 207 -21.00 -18.79 -24.01
N VAL A 208 -20.74 -17.83 -23.13
CA VAL A 208 -20.06 -18.05 -21.86
C VAL A 208 -21.05 -17.78 -20.74
N ARG A 209 -21.27 -18.78 -19.90
CA ARG A 209 -22.05 -18.66 -18.68
C ARG A 209 -21.15 -18.83 -17.48
N SER A 210 -21.20 -17.89 -16.55
CA SER A 210 -20.55 -18.02 -15.25
C SER A 210 -21.35 -17.27 -14.18
N ASN A 211 -21.52 -17.89 -13.01
CA ASN A 211 -22.25 -17.32 -11.86
C ASN A 211 -23.65 -16.75 -12.23
N GLY A 212 -24.39 -17.46 -13.08
CA GLY A 212 -25.74 -17.09 -13.51
C GLY A 212 -25.82 -15.91 -14.49
N SER A 213 -24.68 -15.34 -14.90
CA SER A 213 -24.60 -14.38 -16.01
C SER A 213 -24.25 -15.11 -17.30
N GLU A 214 -24.89 -14.72 -18.39
CA GLU A 214 -24.69 -15.31 -19.72
C GLU A 214 -24.30 -14.20 -20.70
N ASP A 215 -23.10 -14.32 -21.25
CA ASP A 215 -22.58 -13.44 -22.29
C ASP A 215 -22.47 -14.24 -23.59
N ALA A 216 -23.16 -13.77 -24.63
CA ALA A 216 -23.16 -14.40 -25.95
C ALA A 216 -22.51 -13.48 -26.98
N VAL A 217 -21.60 -14.03 -27.79
CA VAL A 217 -20.85 -13.29 -28.81
C VAL A 217 -20.93 -14.02 -30.13
N THR A 218 -21.50 -13.38 -31.15
CA THR A 218 -21.60 -13.92 -32.52
C THR A 218 -20.22 -14.01 -33.19
N TYR A 219 -19.96 -15.06 -33.97
CA TYR A 219 -18.66 -15.26 -34.62
C TYR A 219 -18.26 -14.10 -35.56
N THR A 220 -19.23 -13.54 -36.28
CA THR A 220 -19.01 -12.36 -37.15
C THR A 220 -18.55 -11.14 -36.36
N SER A 221 -19.02 -10.95 -35.12
CA SER A 221 -18.61 -9.83 -34.27
C SER A 221 -17.15 -9.95 -33.79
N LEU A 222 -16.62 -11.17 -33.77
CA LEU A 222 -15.21 -11.47 -33.48
C LEU A 222 -14.33 -11.40 -34.73
N GLY A 223 -14.90 -11.14 -35.92
CA GLY A 223 -14.20 -11.22 -37.19
C GLY A 223 -13.81 -12.64 -37.59
N ALA A 224 -14.51 -13.65 -37.05
CA ALA A 224 -14.23 -15.06 -37.24
C ALA A 224 -15.01 -15.66 -38.43
N ASP A 225 -15.01 -15.00 -39.58
CA ASP A 225 -15.85 -15.39 -40.72
C ASP A 225 -15.34 -16.60 -41.50
N ASN A 226 -14.03 -16.88 -41.44
CA ASN A 226 -13.37 -18.00 -42.13
C ASN A 226 -12.21 -18.53 -41.27
N LEU A 227 -12.52 -19.36 -40.27
CA LEU A 227 -11.52 -19.92 -39.36
C LEU A 227 -11.69 -21.43 -39.22
N THR A 228 -10.58 -22.16 -39.22
CA THR A 228 -10.54 -23.58 -38.90
C THR A 228 -10.16 -23.81 -37.44
N LYS A 229 -10.40 -25.03 -36.95
CA LYS A 229 -9.90 -25.48 -35.64
C LYS A 229 -8.39 -25.28 -35.53
N GLU A 230 -7.65 -25.61 -36.58
CA GLU A 230 -6.19 -25.52 -36.62
C GLU A 230 -5.72 -24.06 -36.55
N ASP A 231 -6.42 -23.14 -37.22
CA ASP A 231 -6.12 -21.70 -37.14
C ASP A 231 -6.30 -21.20 -35.70
N LEU A 232 -7.40 -21.60 -35.03
CA LEU A 232 -7.64 -21.22 -33.64
C LEU A 232 -6.60 -21.83 -32.69
N LEU A 233 -6.23 -23.09 -32.86
CA LEU A 233 -5.15 -23.73 -32.08
C LEU A 233 -3.81 -23.00 -32.27
N SER A 234 -3.48 -22.61 -33.50
CA SER A 234 -2.24 -21.86 -33.77
C SER A 234 -2.25 -20.46 -33.14
N ALA A 235 -3.42 -19.80 -33.10
CA ALA A 235 -3.59 -18.52 -32.42
C ALA A 235 -3.42 -18.66 -30.91
N LEU A 236 -3.97 -19.71 -30.30
CA LEU A 236 -3.80 -20.00 -28.87
C LEU A 236 -2.34 -20.25 -28.50
N GLN A 237 -1.61 -21.04 -29.29
CA GLN A 237 -0.19 -21.28 -29.06
C GLN A 237 0.66 -20.01 -29.19
N SER A 238 0.32 -19.17 -30.17
CA SER A 238 0.95 -17.87 -30.33
C SER A 238 0.69 -16.98 -29.11
N PHE A 239 -0.53 -17.02 -28.57
CA PHE A 239 -0.93 -16.27 -27.39
C PHE A 239 -0.24 -16.78 -26.11
N ASP A 240 -0.15 -18.09 -25.90
CA ASP A 240 0.59 -18.70 -24.80
C ASP A 240 2.06 -18.25 -24.79
N GLY A 241 2.70 -18.25 -25.96
CA GLY A 241 4.07 -17.73 -26.13
C GLY A 241 4.23 -16.24 -25.80
N MET A 242 3.16 -15.45 -25.84
CA MET A 242 3.17 -14.02 -25.50
C MET A 242 2.90 -13.74 -24.01
N LEU A 243 2.36 -14.70 -23.25
CA LEU A 243 2.02 -14.54 -21.82
C LEU A 243 3.18 -14.01 -20.96
N PRO A 244 4.44 -14.48 -21.13
CA PRO A 244 5.56 -13.99 -20.32
C PRO A 244 5.84 -12.50 -20.48
N ILE A 245 5.42 -11.88 -21.59
CA ILE A 245 5.55 -10.44 -21.84
C ILE A 245 4.27 -9.70 -21.42
N LEU A 246 3.11 -10.28 -21.73
CA LEU A 246 1.81 -9.67 -21.46
C LEU A 246 1.54 -9.54 -19.96
N LEU A 247 1.81 -10.60 -19.17
CA LEU A 247 1.51 -10.62 -17.74
C LEU A 247 2.27 -9.55 -16.94
N PRO A 248 3.60 -9.34 -17.13
CA PRO A 248 4.31 -8.24 -16.48
C PRO A 248 3.75 -6.86 -16.86
N VAL A 249 3.38 -6.65 -18.12
CA VAL A 249 2.81 -5.37 -18.58
C VAL A 249 1.48 -5.09 -17.89
N LEU A 250 0.58 -6.07 -17.86
CA LEU A 250 -0.71 -5.96 -17.16
C LEU A 250 -0.51 -5.76 -15.65
N TYR A 251 0.48 -6.43 -15.05
CA TYR A 251 0.82 -6.22 -13.65
C TYR A 251 1.28 -4.79 -13.38
N VAL A 252 2.16 -4.22 -14.21
CA VAL A 252 2.65 -2.84 -14.05
C VAL A 252 1.50 -1.84 -14.15
N ILE A 253 0.61 -2.01 -15.13
CA ILE A 253 -0.58 -1.14 -15.28
C ILE A 253 -1.47 -1.24 -14.03
N SER A 254 -1.78 -2.45 -13.60
CA SER A 254 -2.61 -2.70 -12.41
C SER A 254 -1.97 -2.12 -11.15
N TYR A 255 -0.65 -2.29 -10.98
CA TYR A 255 0.12 -1.74 -9.87
C TYR A 255 0.02 -0.21 -9.82
N ILE A 256 0.18 0.48 -10.95
CA ILE A 256 0.07 1.93 -11.02
C ILE A 256 -1.33 2.39 -10.59
N LEU A 257 -2.39 1.72 -11.07
CA LEU A 257 -3.76 2.03 -10.69
C LEU A 257 -4.01 1.81 -9.19
N ILE A 258 -3.58 0.67 -8.65
CA ILE A 258 -3.74 0.30 -7.24
C ILE A 258 -2.95 1.26 -6.34
N ALA A 259 -1.70 1.59 -6.70
CA ALA A 259 -0.90 2.56 -5.95
C ALA A 259 -1.54 3.96 -5.99
N GLY A 260 -2.05 4.39 -7.15
CA GLY A 260 -2.80 5.65 -7.29
C GLY A 260 -4.07 5.71 -6.43
N ALA A 261 -4.83 4.61 -6.38
CA ALA A 261 -5.99 4.48 -5.50
C ALA A 261 -5.58 4.57 -4.02
N ALA A 262 -4.45 3.96 -3.63
CA ALA A 262 -3.93 4.07 -2.26
C ALA A 262 -3.59 5.52 -1.89
N PHE A 263 -2.97 6.30 -2.79
CA PHE A 263 -2.72 7.73 -2.54
C PHE A 263 -4.01 8.54 -2.36
N THR A 264 -5.03 8.21 -3.13
CA THR A 264 -6.36 8.83 -3.00
C THR A 264 -6.97 8.50 -1.64
N GLY A 265 -6.96 7.21 -1.25
CA GLY A 265 -7.45 6.74 0.04
C GLY A 265 -6.71 7.37 1.23
N VAL A 266 -5.37 7.44 1.18
CA VAL A 266 -4.54 8.11 2.19
C VAL A 266 -4.89 9.58 2.31
N SER A 267 -5.14 10.27 1.20
CA SER A 267 -5.48 11.68 1.20
C SER A 267 -6.86 11.93 1.82
N LEU A 268 -7.86 11.10 1.49
CA LEU A 268 -9.16 11.13 2.14
C LEU A 268 -9.06 10.83 3.64
N LEU A 269 -8.26 9.84 4.03
CA LEU A 269 -8.01 9.49 5.42
C LEU A 269 -7.35 10.65 6.20
N ALA A 270 -6.43 11.37 5.58
CA ALA A 270 -5.80 12.56 6.16
C ALA A 270 -6.80 13.70 6.37
N VAL A 271 -7.75 13.88 5.46
CA VAL A 271 -8.86 14.85 5.60
C VAL A 271 -9.74 14.47 6.79
N ILE A 272 -10.11 13.19 6.94
CA ILE A 272 -10.82 12.71 8.14
C ILE A 272 -9.98 12.98 9.41
N GLY A 273 -8.66 12.80 9.32
CA GLY A 273 -7.70 13.12 10.38
C GLY A 273 -7.74 14.58 10.84
N LEU A 274 -8.13 15.53 9.97
CA LEU A 274 -8.33 16.93 10.37
C LEU A 274 -9.48 17.09 11.36
N GLY A 275 -10.54 16.29 11.22
CA GLY A 275 -11.63 16.22 12.21
C GLY A 275 -11.16 15.56 13.51
N MET A 276 -10.45 14.44 13.41
CA MET A 276 -9.94 13.69 14.57
C MET A 276 -9.00 14.53 15.45
N LYS A 277 -8.08 15.30 14.86
CA LYS A 277 -7.15 16.15 15.64
C LYS A 277 -7.88 17.22 16.45
N ASN A 278 -9.00 17.75 15.93
CA ASN A 278 -9.77 18.79 16.61
C ASN A 278 -10.51 18.21 17.81
N SER A 279 -11.14 17.03 17.64
CA SER A 279 -11.76 16.28 18.73
C SER A 279 -10.75 15.95 19.84
N LEU A 280 -9.53 15.55 19.47
CA LEU A 280 -8.46 15.19 20.41
C LEU A 280 -7.62 16.38 20.91
N ARG A 281 -7.97 17.62 20.52
CA ARG A 281 -7.27 18.87 20.88
C ARG A 281 -5.76 18.86 20.55
N ARG A 282 -5.34 18.22 19.46
CA ARG A 282 -3.92 18.11 19.04
C ARG A 282 -3.56 19.14 17.95
N ARG A 283 -2.33 19.67 17.98
CA ARG A 283 -1.79 20.53 16.90
C ARG A 283 -1.07 19.69 15.87
N LEU A 284 -1.77 19.38 14.79
CA LEU A 284 -1.21 18.69 13.63
C LEU A 284 -1.52 19.45 12.34
N GLN A 285 -0.53 19.57 11.48
CA GLN A 285 -0.69 20.08 10.11
C GLN A 285 -1.19 18.96 9.19
N TYR A 286 -1.83 19.32 8.07
CA TYR A 286 -2.29 18.34 7.08
C TYR A 286 -1.16 17.44 6.59
N LYS A 287 0.03 18.00 6.34
CA LYS A 287 1.24 17.23 5.99
C LYS A 287 1.54 16.11 7.00
N GLN A 288 1.45 16.41 8.30
CA GLN A 288 1.72 15.43 9.36
C GLN A 288 0.64 14.35 9.40
N LEU A 289 -0.62 14.73 9.26
CA LEU A 289 -1.74 13.79 9.20
C LEU A 289 -1.67 12.88 7.97
N TRP A 290 -1.25 13.43 6.83
CA TRP A 290 -1.08 12.68 5.60
C TRP A 290 0.03 11.63 5.72
N VAL A 291 1.17 12.02 6.29
CA VAL A 291 2.26 11.08 6.62
C VAL A 291 1.80 10.02 7.62
N MET A 292 1.07 10.40 8.68
CA MET A 292 0.54 9.43 9.64
C MET A 292 -0.46 8.46 8.97
N SER A 293 -1.31 8.95 8.07
CA SER A 293 -2.29 8.15 7.33
C SER A 293 -1.63 7.07 6.49
N ILE A 294 -0.50 7.38 5.84
CA ILE A 294 0.33 6.40 5.12
C ILE A 294 0.75 5.24 6.01
N TYR A 295 1.22 5.54 7.22
CA TYR A 295 1.66 4.49 8.12
C TYR A 295 0.48 3.77 8.79
N SER A 296 -0.68 4.43 8.95
CA SER A 296 -1.90 3.82 9.50
C SER A 296 -2.53 2.77 8.58
N ILE A 297 -2.34 2.84 7.27
CA ILE A 297 -2.85 1.82 6.34
C ILE A 297 -2.01 0.53 6.33
N THR A 298 -0.84 0.51 6.98
CA THR A 298 0.08 -0.65 6.98
C THR A 298 -0.57 -1.92 7.53
N LEU A 299 -1.24 -1.82 8.68
CA LEU A 299 -1.90 -2.95 9.33
C LEU A 299 -2.99 -3.57 8.45
N PRO A 300 -3.98 -2.80 7.93
CA PRO A 300 -4.99 -3.39 7.07
C PRO A 300 -4.39 -3.91 5.76
N VAL A 301 -3.45 -3.21 5.12
CA VAL A 301 -2.79 -3.73 3.91
C VAL A 301 -2.11 -5.07 4.18
N ALA A 302 -1.36 -5.20 5.27
CA ALA A 302 -0.72 -6.46 5.64
C ALA A 302 -1.74 -7.57 5.92
N PHE A 303 -2.82 -7.26 6.65
CA PHE A 303 -3.90 -8.21 6.90
C PHE A 303 -4.51 -8.74 5.59
N PHE A 304 -4.90 -7.85 4.67
CA PHE A 304 -5.48 -8.26 3.38
C PHE A 304 -4.49 -9.00 2.48
N THR A 305 -3.19 -8.66 2.56
CA THR A 305 -2.14 -9.41 1.86
C THR A 305 -2.08 -10.85 2.35
N VAL A 306 -2.13 -11.07 3.67
CA VAL A 306 -2.17 -12.41 4.26
C VAL A 306 -3.45 -13.16 3.88
N MET A 307 -4.61 -12.49 3.92
CA MET A 307 -5.88 -13.11 3.49
C MET A 307 -5.84 -13.52 2.02
N SER A 308 -5.25 -12.68 1.15
CA SER A 308 -5.05 -13.02 -0.26
C SER A 308 -4.13 -14.24 -0.43
N LEU A 309 -3.06 -14.35 0.37
CA LEU A 309 -2.18 -15.53 0.35
C LEU A 309 -2.91 -16.81 0.79
N LEU A 310 -3.85 -16.70 1.74
CA LEU A 310 -4.70 -17.80 2.18
C LEU A 310 -5.84 -18.12 1.21
N LYS A 311 -5.97 -17.38 0.10
CA LYS A 311 -7.08 -17.47 -0.86
C LYS A 311 -8.45 -17.27 -0.20
N THR A 312 -8.50 -16.51 0.88
CA THR A 312 -9.73 -16.24 1.63
C THR A 312 -10.33 -14.91 1.17
N SER A 313 -11.56 -14.94 0.67
CA SER A 313 -12.32 -13.73 0.40
C SER A 313 -12.81 -13.11 1.71
N VAL A 314 -12.60 -11.81 1.86
CA VAL A 314 -13.05 -11.07 3.03
C VAL A 314 -14.28 -10.26 2.65
N PRO A 315 -15.48 -10.57 3.17
CA PRO A 315 -16.67 -9.79 2.89
C PRO A 315 -16.51 -8.37 3.46
N PHE A 316 -17.12 -7.37 2.80
CA PHE A 316 -17.05 -5.98 3.22
C PHE A 316 -15.60 -5.42 3.34
N SER A 317 -14.67 -5.95 2.52
CA SER A 317 -13.24 -5.58 2.52
C SER A 317 -13.00 -4.08 2.59
N PHE A 318 -13.73 -3.28 1.81
CA PHE A 318 -13.62 -1.82 1.79
C PHE A 318 -13.90 -1.17 3.16
N PHE A 319 -14.97 -1.59 3.83
CA PHE A 319 -15.37 -1.04 5.13
C PHE A 319 -14.39 -1.46 6.23
N ILE A 320 -13.95 -2.72 6.22
CA ILE A 320 -12.96 -3.22 7.17
C ILE A 320 -11.62 -2.48 6.99
N PHE A 321 -11.15 -2.38 5.75
CA PHE A 321 -9.92 -1.66 5.41
C PHE A 321 -9.95 -0.22 5.91
N THR A 322 -11.02 0.51 5.57
CA THR A 322 -11.16 1.92 5.95
C THR A 322 -11.34 2.07 7.46
N GLY A 323 -12.13 1.20 8.09
CA GLY A 323 -12.37 1.17 9.54
C GLY A 323 -11.09 0.97 10.34
N VAL A 324 -10.31 -0.07 10.02
CA VAL A 324 -9.03 -0.35 10.69
C VAL A 324 -8.04 0.80 10.48
N SER A 325 -7.97 1.36 9.26
CA SER A 325 -7.11 2.52 8.96
C SER A 325 -7.49 3.74 9.79
N MET A 326 -8.80 4.02 9.94
CA MET A 326 -9.30 5.12 10.77
C MET A 326 -8.98 4.91 12.26
N ILE A 327 -9.15 3.69 12.77
CA ILE A 327 -8.82 3.35 14.17
C ILE A 327 -7.32 3.56 14.40
N MET A 328 -6.47 3.04 13.52
CA MET A 328 -5.02 3.20 13.63
C MET A 328 -4.60 4.67 13.57
N LEU A 329 -5.20 5.46 12.68
CA LEU A 329 -4.94 6.90 12.62
C LEU A 329 -5.39 7.61 13.91
N TYR A 330 -6.60 7.32 14.39
CA TYR A 330 -7.14 7.92 15.61
C TYR A 330 -6.25 7.64 16.83
N LEU A 331 -5.86 6.38 17.02
CA LEU A 331 -4.94 5.99 18.10
C LEU A 331 -3.59 6.70 17.94
N SER A 332 -3.06 6.80 16.72
CA SER A 332 -1.78 7.45 16.46
C SER A 332 -1.84 8.96 16.75
N ILE A 333 -2.96 9.63 16.45
CA ILE A 333 -3.16 11.04 16.79
C ILE A 333 -3.24 11.22 18.32
N LYS A 334 -3.84 10.28 19.04
CA LYS A 334 -3.95 10.32 20.52
C LYS A 334 -2.58 10.32 21.21
N GLU A 335 -1.59 9.65 20.63
CA GLU A 335 -0.20 9.58 21.12
C GLU A 335 0.62 10.85 20.87
N VAL A 336 0.14 11.78 20.03
CA VAL A 336 0.82 13.07 19.80
C VAL A 336 0.61 13.97 21.02
N PRO A 337 1.62 14.60 21.65
CA PRO A 337 1.45 15.41 22.88
C PRO A 337 0.33 16.47 22.82
N GLN A 338 -0.37 16.69 23.95
CA GLN A 338 -1.43 17.70 24.05
C GLN A 338 -0.85 19.11 24.02
N GLN A 339 -1.67 20.07 23.62
CA GLN A 339 -1.34 21.48 23.77
C GLN A 339 -1.15 21.80 25.26
N LYS A 340 -0.05 22.46 25.61
CA LYS A 340 0.12 23.12 26.90
C LYS A 340 -0.59 24.45 26.91
#